data_AF-A0A2T7FZD0-F1
#
_entry.id   AF-A0A2T7FZD0-F1
#
_cell.length_a   1.000
_cell.length_b   1.000
_cell.length_c   1.000
_cell.angle_alpha   90.00
_cell.angle_beta   90.00
_cell.angle_gamma   90.00
#
_symmetry.space_group_name_H-M   'P 1'
#
loop_
_entity.id
_entity.type
_entity.pdbx_description
1 polymer ?
#
loop_
_entity_poly.entity_id
_entity_poly.type
_entity_poly.pdbx_seq_one_letter_code
_entity_poly.pdbx_strand_id
1 'polypeptide(L)'
;MRKPIYTDAEIIEAGENLLVRRGGEVSATDIHKELGGKGKYARVRDLWETHCITRDEEQSNDDPLPDEVQEQIDRAIAGLEQSMQNLVQAQIARMTEQSIRQFAIRDRDFVVLERSHAKKVQTLEAEIAYLTERLDGFSAAEEEEHVSENADRAHERSASAKPAPAPVAPEAARKTPDRPLPKTHRPAQKAARQSSVRPRKSPQQERTRS
;
A
#
# COMPACT_ATOMS: atom_id res chain seq x y z
N MET A 1 29.17 -25.88 68.34
CA MET A 1 28.52 -25.05 67.29
C MET A 1 27.23 -24.46 67.84
N ARG A 2 26.95 -23.17 67.64
CA ARG A 2 25.70 -22.56 68.10
C ARG A 2 24.55 -23.04 67.22
N LYS A 3 23.42 -23.41 67.84
CA LYS A 3 22.22 -23.82 67.11
C LYS A 3 21.69 -22.62 66.30
N PRO A 4 21.24 -22.82 65.06
CA PRO A 4 20.58 -21.76 64.30
C PRO A 4 19.31 -21.28 65.03
N ILE A 5 18.96 -20.00 64.84
CA ILE A 5 17.78 -19.37 65.47
C ILE A 5 16.49 -19.94 64.89
N TYR A 6 16.47 -20.21 63.58
CA TYR A 6 15.36 -20.82 62.86
C TYR A 6 15.80 -22.14 62.24
N THR A 7 14.92 -23.14 62.26
CA THR A 7 15.13 -24.40 61.55
C THR A 7 14.94 -24.23 60.04
N ASP A 8 15.39 -25.19 59.24
CA ASP A 8 15.22 -25.11 57.78
C ASP A 8 13.73 -25.19 57.41
N ALA A 9 12.95 -26.01 58.13
CA ALA A 9 11.51 -26.13 57.97
C ALA A 9 10.77 -24.82 58.26
N GLU A 10 11.13 -24.11 59.33
CA GLU A 10 10.52 -22.81 59.67
C GLU A 10 10.75 -21.74 58.59
N ILE A 11 11.92 -21.78 57.93
CA ILE A 11 12.25 -20.84 56.85
C ILE A 11 11.40 -21.13 55.61
N ILE A 12 11.25 -22.41 55.26
CA ILE A 12 10.43 -22.85 54.12
C ILE A 12 8.95 -22.55 54.40
N GLU A 13 8.44 -22.92 55.58
CA GLU A 13 7.05 -22.67 55.99
C GLU A 13 6.70 -21.17 56.00
N ALA A 14 7.62 -20.30 56.43
CA ALA A 14 7.43 -18.87 56.35
C ALA A 14 7.30 -18.37 54.90
N GLY A 15 8.09 -18.93 53.97
CA GLY A 15 7.99 -18.64 52.54
C GLY A 15 6.70 -19.13 51.91
N GLU A 16 6.27 -20.35 52.21
CA GLU A 16 5.00 -20.91 51.74
C GLU A 16 3.79 -20.13 52.25
N ASN A 17 3.79 -19.79 53.54
CA ASN A 17 2.75 -18.96 54.14
C ASN A 17 2.66 -17.58 53.47
N LEU A 18 3.81 -16.99 53.09
CA LEU A 18 3.83 -15.74 52.33
C LEU A 18 3.29 -15.91 50.91
N LEU A 19 3.57 -17.04 50.24
CA LEU A 19 3.04 -17.34 48.91
C LEU A 19 1.52 -17.43 48.95
N VAL A 20 0.96 -18.13 49.95
CA VAL A 20 -0.49 -18.27 50.13
C VAL A 20 -1.13 -16.91 50.47
N ARG A 21 -0.51 -16.12 51.34
CA ARG A 21 -1.06 -14.81 51.76
C ARG A 21 -1.00 -13.74 50.65
N ARG A 22 0.06 -13.74 49.82
CA ARG A 22 0.26 -12.71 48.77
C ARG A 22 -0.22 -13.13 47.39
N GLY A 23 -0.31 -14.43 47.09
CA GLY A 23 -0.69 -14.94 45.78
C GLY A 23 0.31 -14.58 44.65
N GLY A 24 1.56 -14.27 44.98
CA GLY A 24 2.59 -13.86 44.03
C GLY A 24 4.00 -14.23 44.51
N GLU A 25 5.02 -13.94 43.71
CA GLU A 25 6.41 -14.31 44.00
C GLU A 25 6.89 -13.80 45.37
N VAL A 26 7.49 -14.70 46.15
CA VAL A 26 8.06 -14.38 47.46
C VAL A 26 9.58 -14.35 47.35
N SER A 27 10.18 -13.23 47.73
CA SER A 27 11.62 -13.10 47.82
C SER A 27 12.15 -13.59 49.17
N ALA A 28 13.37 -14.10 49.19
CA ALA A 28 14.09 -14.39 50.44
C ALA A 28 14.17 -13.18 51.38
N THR A 29 14.13 -11.95 50.84
CA THR A 29 14.09 -10.72 51.65
C THR A 29 12.77 -10.56 52.39
N ASP A 30 11.65 -10.96 51.78
CA ASP A 30 10.34 -10.94 52.43
C ASP A 30 10.27 -11.99 53.54
N ILE A 31 10.79 -13.19 53.29
CA ILE A 31 10.89 -14.27 54.29
C ILE A 31 11.74 -13.81 55.48
N HIS A 32 12.90 -13.18 55.21
CA HIS A 32 13.76 -12.70 56.28
C HIS A 32 13.09 -11.61 57.14
N LYS A 33 12.27 -10.75 56.52
CA LYS A 33 11.46 -9.75 57.24
C LYS A 33 10.35 -10.40 58.06
N GLU A 34 9.67 -11.41 57.53
CA GLU A 34 8.63 -12.17 58.23
C GLU A 34 9.20 -12.89 59.46
N LEU A 35 10.42 -13.42 59.36
CA LEU A 35 11.18 -13.99 60.48
C LEU A 35 11.79 -12.91 61.40
N GLY A 36 11.33 -11.66 61.31
CA GLY A 36 11.74 -10.57 62.19
C GLY A 36 13.19 -10.10 62.01
N GLY A 37 13.81 -10.35 60.84
CA GLY A 37 15.17 -9.93 60.53
C GLY A 37 16.26 -10.64 61.34
N LYS A 38 15.93 -11.75 62.02
CA LYS A 38 16.88 -12.51 62.85
C LYS A 38 17.52 -13.63 62.02
N GLY A 39 18.79 -13.93 62.32
CA GLY A 39 19.56 -14.95 61.61
C GLY A 39 20.34 -14.41 60.40
N LYS A 40 20.99 -15.32 59.65
CA LYS A 40 21.79 -14.96 58.47
C LYS A 40 20.91 -14.97 57.22
N TYR A 41 20.77 -13.83 56.56
CA TYR A 41 20.04 -13.70 55.30
C TYR A 41 20.49 -14.70 54.23
N ALA A 42 21.81 -14.92 54.08
CA ALA A 42 22.36 -15.87 53.12
C ALA A 42 21.74 -17.26 53.26
N ARG A 43 21.53 -17.76 54.49
CA ARG A 43 20.91 -19.06 54.72
C ARG A 43 19.43 -19.08 54.30
N VAL A 44 18.70 -18.01 54.57
CA VAL A 44 17.29 -17.89 54.14
C VAL A 44 17.20 -17.90 52.62
N ARG A 45 18.06 -17.14 51.96
CA ARG A 45 18.15 -17.10 50.50
C ARG A 45 18.50 -18.47 49.92
N ASP A 46 19.59 -19.09 50.37
CA ASP A 46 20.07 -20.34 49.80
C ASP A 46 19.05 -21.48 50.01
N LEU A 47 18.40 -21.55 51.17
CA LEU A 47 17.32 -22.52 51.43
C LEU A 47 16.08 -22.27 50.57
N TRP A 48 15.67 -21.00 50.44
CA TRP A 48 14.50 -20.66 49.64
C TRP A 48 14.73 -20.89 48.14
N GLU A 49 15.91 -20.52 47.63
CA GLU A 49 16.29 -20.80 46.24
C GLU A 49 16.33 -22.31 45.98
N THR A 50 16.92 -23.10 46.87
CA THR A 50 16.93 -24.56 46.76
C THR A 50 15.51 -25.15 46.79
N HIS A 51 14.65 -24.63 47.66
CA HIS A 51 13.24 -25.03 47.74
C HIS A 51 12.47 -24.67 46.47
N CYS A 52 12.66 -23.48 45.91
CA CYS A 52 12.02 -23.09 44.64
C CYS A 52 12.49 -23.99 43.49
N ILE A 53 13.79 -24.31 43.40
CA ILE A 53 14.33 -25.19 42.36
C ILE A 53 13.71 -26.59 42.47
N THR A 54 13.72 -27.18 43.66
CA THR A 54 13.14 -28.52 43.89
C THR A 54 11.64 -28.56 43.64
N ARG A 55 10.91 -27.52 44.04
CA ARG A 55 9.48 -27.40 43.77
C ARG A 55 9.18 -27.25 42.28
N ASP A 56 9.95 -26.44 41.57
CA ASP A 56 9.77 -26.25 40.12
C ASP A 56 10.12 -27.54 39.37
N GLU A 57 11.14 -28.30 39.82
CA GLU A 57 11.44 -29.65 39.31
C GLU A 57 10.30 -30.65 39.58
N GLU A 58 9.73 -30.65 40.78
CA GLU A 58 8.59 -31.51 41.13
C GLU A 58 7.29 -31.14 40.39
N GLN A 59 7.04 -29.84 40.17
CA GLN A 59 5.89 -29.34 39.40
C GLN A 59 6.08 -29.45 37.89
N SER A 60 7.33 -29.52 37.42
CA SER A 60 7.66 -29.79 36.00
C SER A 60 7.56 -31.26 35.63
N ASN A 61 7.22 -32.15 36.59
CA ASN A 61 6.69 -33.45 36.22
C ASN A 61 5.38 -33.19 35.49
N ASP A 62 5.45 -33.19 34.15
CA ASP A 62 4.34 -33.19 33.22
C ASP A 62 3.48 -34.43 33.47
N ASP A 63 2.75 -34.46 34.58
CA ASP A 63 1.67 -35.41 34.77
C ASP A 63 0.66 -35.12 33.64
N PRO A 64 0.43 -36.09 32.73
CA PRO A 64 -0.42 -35.85 31.59
C PRO A 64 -1.81 -35.44 32.08
N LEU A 65 -2.32 -34.36 31.48
CA LEU A 65 -3.69 -33.92 31.70
C LEU A 65 -4.63 -35.12 31.49
N PRO A 66 -5.70 -35.27 32.31
CA PRO A 66 -6.69 -36.32 32.08
C PRO A 66 -7.20 -36.25 30.63
N ASP A 67 -7.33 -37.41 29.97
CA ASP A 67 -7.71 -37.50 28.55
C ASP A 67 -8.97 -36.67 28.23
N GLU A 68 -9.91 -36.62 29.16
CA GLU A 68 -11.16 -35.86 29.05
C GLU A 68 -10.95 -34.34 28.92
N VAL A 69 -9.94 -33.80 29.61
CA VAL A 69 -9.54 -32.38 29.52
C VAL A 69 -8.78 -32.14 28.21
N GLN A 70 -7.90 -33.08 27.83
CA GLN A 70 -7.15 -32.99 26.59
C GLN A 70 -8.09 -32.99 25.36
N GLU A 71 -9.09 -33.88 25.33
CA GLU A 71 -10.11 -33.92 24.28
C GLU A 71 -10.94 -32.62 24.22
N GLN A 72 -11.25 -32.01 25.37
CA GLN A 72 -11.95 -30.73 25.41
C GLN A 72 -11.10 -29.60 24.84
N ILE A 73 -9.80 -29.57 25.17
CA ILE A 73 -8.84 -28.61 24.63
C ILE A 73 -8.75 -28.78 23.11
N ASP A 74 -8.57 -30.01 22.63
CA ASP A 74 -8.45 -30.31 21.19
C ASP A 74 -9.73 -29.93 20.44
N ARG A 75 -10.90 -30.19 21.01
CA ARG A 75 -12.20 -29.77 20.44
C ARG A 75 -12.35 -28.26 20.40
N ALA A 76 -11.90 -27.56 21.45
CA ALA A 76 -11.92 -26.09 21.49
C ALA A 76 -10.96 -25.49 20.45
N ILE A 77 -9.77 -26.07 20.29
CA ILE A 77 -8.80 -25.67 19.26
C ILE A 77 -9.39 -25.86 17.86
N ALA A 78 -9.93 -27.05 17.56
CA ALA A 78 -10.56 -27.32 16.27
C ALA A 78 -11.73 -26.36 15.98
N GLY A 79 -12.54 -26.05 17.00
CA GLY A 79 -13.62 -25.08 16.89
C GLY A 79 -13.13 -23.66 16.60
N LEU A 80 -12.05 -23.23 17.26
CA LEU A 80 -11.42 -21.93 17.02
C LEU A 80 -10.82 -21.85 15.61
N GLU A 81 -10.11 -22.89 15.18
CA GLU A 81 -9.53 -22.98 13.84
C GLU A 81 -10.62 -22.87 12.77
N GLN A 82 -11.71 -23.61 12.91
CA GLN A 82 -12.83 -23.57 11.98
C GLN A 82 -13.51 -22.19 11.97
N SER A 83 -13.66 -21.55 13.13
CA SER A 83 -14.18 -20.19 13.25
C SER A 83 -13.30 -19.18 12.52
N MET A 84 -11.98 -19.25 12.72
CA MET A 84 -11.02 -18.39 12.03
C MET A 84 -11.03 -18.60 10.51
N GLN A 85 -11.06 -19.85 10.06
CA GLN A 85 -11.16 -20.17 8.63
C GLN A 85 -12.43 -19.59 8.01
N ASN A 86 -13.57 -19.76 8.67
CA ASN A 86 -14.85 -19.21 8.22
C ASN A 86 -14.83 -17.68 8.14
N LEU A 87 -14.24 -17.03 9.14
CA LEU A 87 -14.10 -15.56 9.17
C LEU A 87 -13.26 -15.06 7.98
N VAL A 88 -12.11 -15.68 7.74
CA VAL A 88 -11.20 -15.31 6.65
C VAL A 88 -11.88 -15.54 5.30
N GLN A 89 -12.53 -16.69 5.11
CA GLN A 89 -13.28 -16.97 3.88
C GLN A 89 -14.40 -15.95 3.65
N ALA A 90 -15.18 -15.62 4.68
CA ALA A 90 -16.24 -14.61 4.60
C ALA A 90 -15.68 -13.20 4.32
N GLN A 91 -14.48 -12.88 4.80
CA GLN A 91 -13.82 -11.61 4.49
C GLN A 91 -13.34 -11.56 3.04
N ILE A 92 -12.71 -12.64 2.55
CA ILE A 92 -12.28 -12.75 1.15
C ILE A 92 -13.50 -12.61 0.22
N ALA A 93 -14.58 -13.33 0.49
CA ALA A 93 -15.80 -13.25 -0.31
C ALA A 93 -16.36 -11.83 -0.39
N ARG A 94 -16.44 -11.13 0.76
CA ARG A 94 -16.90 -9.73 0.82
C ARG A 94 -15.99 -8.77 0.06
N MET A 95 -14.67 -8.91 0.20
CA MET A 95 -13.71 -8.06 -0.52
C MET A 95 -13.76 -8.30 -2.03
N THR A 96 -13.88 -9.55 -2.47
CA THR A 96 -14.01 -9.91 -3.88
C THR A 96 -15.33 -9.40 -4.46
N GLU A 97 -16.43 -9.51 -3.73
CA GLU A 97 -17.72 -8.96 -4.17
C GLU A 97 -17.66 -7.44 -4.30
N GLN A 98 -17.06 -6.74 -3.33
CA GLN A 98 -16.88 -5.30 -3.39
C GLN A 98 -15.98 -4.88 -4.58
N SER A 99 -14.91 -5.63 -4.86
CA SER A 99 -14.03 -5.31 -6.00
C SER A 99 -14.75 -5.51 -7.33
N ILE A 100 -15.51 -6.60 -7.50
CA ILE A 100 -16.34 -6.84 -8.70
C ILE A 100 -17.32 -5.70 -8.91
N ARG A 101 -18.02 -5.26 -7.86
CA ARG A 101 -18.95 -4.11 -7.96
C ARG A 101 -18.23 -2.83 -8.38
N GLN A 102 -17.02 -2.58 -7.87
CA GLN A 102 -16.22 -1.42 -8.27
C GLN A 102 -15.77 -1.50 -9.74
N PHE A 103 -15.37 -2.68 -10.22
CA PHE A 103 -15.04 -2.88 -11.63
C PHE A 103 -16.24 -2.61 -12.53
N ALA A 104 -17.42 -3.14 -12.20
CA ALA A 104 -18.64 -2.89 -12.97
C ALA A 104 -18.99 -1.40 -13.08
N ILE A 105 -18.78 -0.61 -12.02
CA ILE A 105 -18.98 0.85 -12.04
C ILE A 105 -17.94 1.51 -12.97
N ARG A 106 -16.66 1.15 -12.84
CA ARG A 106 -15.60 1.71 -13.69
C ARG A 106 -15.80 1.40 -15.16
N ASP A 107 -16.23 0.18 -15.49
CA ASP A 107 -16.52 -0.21 -16.88
C ASP A 107 -17.66 0.62 -17.45
N ARG A 108 -18.71 0.86 -16.67
CA ARG A 108 -19.81 1.75 -17.07
C ARG A 108 -19.32 3.18 -17.31
N ASP A 109 -18.50 3.72 -16.40
CA ASP A 109 -17.93 5.07 -16.53
C ASP A 109 -17.03 5.17 -17.77
N PHE A 110 -16.25 4.13 -18.05
CA PHE A 110 -15.39 4.06 -19.23
C PHE A 110 -16.21 4.12 -20.53
N VAL A 111 -17.30 3.37 -20.62
CA VAL A 111 -18.20 3.40 -21.80
C VAL A 111 -18.82 4.79 -22.00
N VAL A 112 -19.20 5.48 -20.92
CA VAL A 112 -19.73 6.85 -21.01
C VAL A 112 -18.64 7.81 -21.50
N LEU A 113 -17.42 7.68 -20.97
CA LEU A 113 -16.29 8.50 -21.36
C LEU A 113 -15.89 8.28 -22.83
N GLU A 114 -15.86 7.02 -23.27
CA GLU A 114 -15.58 6.64 -24.65
C GLU A 114 -16.58 7.26 -25.62
N ARG A 115 -17.89 7.20 -25.30
CA ARG A 115 -18.92 7.88 -26.11
C ARG A 115 -18.74 9.39 -26.13
N SER A 116 -18.37 10.00 -25.02
CA SER A 116 -18.10 11.45 -24.96
C SER A 116 -16.90 11.82 -25.84
N HIS A 117 -15.83 11.03 -25.78
CA HIS A 117 -14.64 11.24 -26.61
C HIS A 117 -14.94 11.00 -28.10
N ALA A 118 -15.67 9.94 -28.45
CA ALA A 118 -16.07 9.67 -29.83
C ALA A 118 -16.86 10.85 -30.43
N LYS A 119 -17.80 11.44 -29.66
CA LYS A 119 -18.53 12.65 -30.09
C LYS A 119 -17.60 13.83 -30.34
N LYS A 120 -16.65 14.09 -29.43
CA LYS A 120 -15.67 15.18 -29.59
C LYS A 120 -14.82 14.98 -30.83
N VAL A 121 -14.34 13.76 -31.06
CA VAL A 121 -13.57 13.41 -32.27
C VAL A 121 -14.40 13.70 -33.52
N GLN A 122 -15.66 13.24 -33.56
CA GLN A 122 -16.54 13.51 -34.69
C GLN A 122 -16.76 15.00 -34.94
N THR A 123 -16.93 15.81 -33.88
CA THR A 123 -17.05 17.27 -34.01
C THR A 123 -15.78 17.89 -34.59
N LEU A 124 -14.61 17.48 -34.10
CA LEU A 124 -13.33 17.98 -34.60
C LEU A 124 -13.07 17.55 -36.04
N GLU A 125 -13.42 16.31 -36.40
CA GLU A 125 -13.32 15.82 -37.79
C GLU A 125 -14.22 16.63 -38.74
N ALA A 126 -15.45 16.95 -38.33
CA ALA A 126 -16.34 17.80 -39.11
C ALA A 126 -15.81 19.24 -39.26
N GLU A 127 -15.22 19.79 -38.20
CA GLU A 127 -14.59 21.12 -38.25
C GLU A 127 -13.37 21.13 -39.17
N ILE A 128 -12.52 20.10 -39.11
CA ILE A 128 -11.39 19.94 -40.04
C ILE A 128 -11.92 19.89 -41.47
N ALA A 129 -12.91 19.05 -41.76
CA ALA A 129 -13.49 18.95 -43.09
C ALA A 129 -14.03 20.29 -43.61
N TYR A 130 -14.77 21.02 -42.76
CA TYR A 130 -15.29 22.35 -43.08
C TYR A 130 -14.16 23.37 -43.37
N LEU A 131 -13.11 23.39 -42.55
CA LEU A 131 -11.97 24.28 -42.75
C LEU A 131 -11.17 23.91 -44.00
N THR A 132 -11.03 22.61 -44.30
CA THR A 132 -10.39 22.13 -45.53
C THR A 132 -11.17 22.56 -46.76
N GLU A 133 -12.49 22.35 -46.79
CA GLU A 133 -13.35 22.80 -47.90
C GLU A 133 -13.27 24.31 -48.11
N ARG A 134 -13.27 25.08 -47.01
CA ARG A 134 -13.14 26.54 -47.08
C ARG A 134 -11.77 26.96 -47.63
N LEU A 135 -10.70 26.27 -47.27
CA LEU A 135 -9.35 26.54 -47.75
C LEU A 135 -9.23 26.22 -49.24
N ASP A 136 -9.78 25.08 -49.68
CA ASP A 136 -9.84 24.71 -51.10
C ASP A 136 -10.62 25.75 -51.92
N GLY A 137 -11.72 26.29 -51.37
CA GLY A 137 -12.47 27.37 -52.00
C GLY A 137 -11.69 28.68 -52.14
N PHE A 138 -10.86 29.05 -51.15
CA PHE A 138 -9.96 30.20 -51.28
C PHE A 138 -8.85 29.95 -52.31
N SER A 139 -8.24 28.76 -52.32
CA SER A 139 -7.22 28.41 -53.30
C SER A 139 -7.76 28.41 -54.72
N ALA A 140 -8.98 27.90 -54.95
CA ALA A 140 -9.62 27.93 -56.25
C ALA A 140 -9.93 29.37 -56.72
N ALA A 141 -10.36 30.25 -55.82
CA ALA A 141 -10.63 31.65 -56.14
C ALA A 141 -9.34 32.43 -56.48
N GLU A 142 -8.24 32.18 -55.77
CA GLU A 142 -6.92 32.75 -56.10
C GLU A 142 -6.40 32.25 -57.45
N GLU A 143 -6.61 30.98 -57.78
CA GLU A 143 -6.24 30.43 -59.09
C GLU A 143 -7.04 31.05 -60.24
N GLU A 144 -8.35 31.30 -60.08
CA GLU A 144 -9.16 32.00 -61.08
C GLU A 144 -8.78 33.47 -61.24
N GLU A 145 -8.49 34.17 -60.14
CA GLU A 145 -8.02 35.57 -60.16
C GLU A 145 -6.66 35.69 -60.87
N HIS A 146 -5.71 34.79 -60.58
CA HIS A 146 -4.41 34.75 -61.26
C HIS A 146 -4.49 34.35 -62.74
N VAL A 147 -5.48 33.55 -63.15
CA VAL A 147 -5.70 33.22 -64.57
C VAL A 147 -6.31 34.42 -65.31
N SER A 148 -7.26 35.13 -64.71
CA SER A 148 -7.87 36.34 -65.28
C SER A 148 -6.86 37.49 -65.40
N GLU A 149 -6.06 37.76 -64.37
CA GLU A 149 -5.07 38.83 -64.38
C GLU A 149 -3.94 38.54 -65.39
N ASN A 150 -3.54 37.27 -65.55
CA ASN A 150 -2.57 36.87 -66.56
C ASN A 150 -3.14 36.90 -67.99
N ALA A 151 -4.44 36.66 -68.18
CA ALA A 151 -5.10 36.80 -69.47
C ALA A 151 -5.16 38.28 -69.92
N ASP A 152 -5.48 39.19 -69.00
CA ASP A 152 -5.46 40.64 -69.28
C ASP A 152 -4.02 41.14 -69.56
N ARG A 153 -3.02 40.67 -68.82
CA ARG A 153 -1.60 40.95 -69.10
C ARG A 153 -1.09 40.34 -70.42
N ALA A 154 -1.65 39.20 -70.85
CA ALA A 154 -1.30 38.57 -72.12
C ALA A 154 -1.87 39.34 -73.33
N HIS A 155 -3.04 39.98 -73.19
CA HIS A 155 -3.58 40.87 -74.22
C HIS A 155 -2.76 42.16 -74.37
N GLU A 156 -2.20 42.72 -73.30
CA GLU A 156 -1.27 43.87 -73.41
C GLU A 156 0.09 43.49 -74.03
N ARG A 157 0.58 42.26 -73.82
CA ARG A 157 1.87 41.80 -74.39
C ARG A 157 1.78 41.34 -75.85
N SER A 158 0.58 41.13 -76.39
CA SER A 158 0.39 40.66 -77.77
C SER A 158 0.58 41.76 -78.84
N ALA A 159 0.74 43.04 -78.44
CA ALA A 159 1.03 44.13 -79.36
C ALA A 159 2.53 44.38 -79.60
N SER A 160 3.44 43.68 -78.91
CA SER A 160 4.88 43.84 -79.16
C SER A 160 5.71 42.61 -78.78
N ALA A 161 5.85 41.66 -79.71
CA ALA A 161 6.90 40.64 -79.58
C ALA A 161 7.45 40.21 -80.95
N LYS A 162 8.70 40.61 -81.23
CA LYS A 162 9.59 40.06 -82.26
C LYS A 162 10.15 38.69 -81.79
N PRO A 163 10.59 37.79 -82.69
CA PRO A 163 10.87 36.40 -82.36
C PRO A 163 12.25 36.21 -81.70
N ALA A 164 12.33 35.20 -80.85
CA ALA A 164 13.48 34.78 -80.06
C ALA A 164 14.56 34.01 -80.86
N PRO A 165 15.72 33.73 -80.24
CA PRO A 165 16.42 32.47 -80.46
C PRO A 165 16.57 31.63 -79.16
N ALA A 166 16.74 30.33 -79.38
CA ALA A 166 16.62 29.20 -78.46
C ALA A 166 17.96 28.80 -77.77
N PRO A 167 18.12 27.56 -77.25
CA PRO A 167 17.67 27.09 -75.93
C PRO A 167 18.84 26.61 -75.05
N VAL A 168 18.68 26.63 -73.72
CA VAL A 168 19.56 25.88 -72.81
C VAL A 168 18.69 25.14 -71.78
N ALA A 169 18.87 23.83 -71.71
CA ALA A 169 18.25 22.93 -70.74
C ALA A 169 19.35 22.39 -69.78
N PRO A 170 19.01 21.55 -68.79
CA PRO A 170 18.29 21.90 -67.58
C PRO A 170 19.11 21.49 -66.33
N GLU A 171 18.83 22.03 -65.14
CA GLU A 171 19.24 21.31 -63.92
C GLU A 171 18.23 21.48 -62.79
N ALA A 172 17.71 20.33 -62.37
CA ALA A 172 16.71 20.17 -61.34
C ALA A 172 17.35 20.24 -59.95
N ALA A 173 16.72 20.97 -59.04
CA ALA A 173 16.94 20.77 -57.62
C ALA A 173 15.58 20.74 -56.91
N ARG A 174 14.93 19.57 -56.95
CA ARG A 174 13.88 19.23 -56.00
C ARG A 174 14.54 19.15 -54.61
N LYS A 175 14.38 20.18 -53.79
CA LYS A 175 14.64 20.08 -52.35
C LYS A 175 13.36 19.62 -51.67
N THR A 176 13.23 18.31 -51.47
CA THR A 176 12.41 17.77 -50.40
C THR A 176 13.06 18.13 -49.06
N PRO A 177 12.35 18.73 -48.09
CA PRO A 177 12.76 18.61 -46.71
C PRO A 177 12.25 17.27 -46.19
N ASP A 178 13.14 16.29 -46.20
CA ASP A 178 13.03 15.10 -45.37
C ASP A 178 12.99 15.58 -43.91
N ARG A 179 11.80 15.59 -43.31
CA ARG A 179 11.63 15.97 -41.90
C ARG A 179 11.68 14.69 -41.07
N PRO A 180 12.75 14.44 -40.29
CA PRO A 180 12.76 13.31 -39.38
C PRO A 180 11.74 13.56 -38.26
N LEU A 181 10.84 12.60 -38.06
CA LEU A 181 9.94 12.56 -36.91
C LEU A 181 10.78 12.46 -35.62
N PRO A 182 10.61 13.38 -34.64
CA PRO A 182 11.22 13.18 -33.33
C PRO A 182 10.47 12.06 -32.60
N LYS A 183 11.07 10.87 -32.58
CA LYS A 183 10.84 9.89 -31.53
C LYS A 183 11.53 10.40 -30.27
N THR A 184 10.78 10.91 -29.30
CA THR A 184 11.30 11.06 -27.92
C THR A 184 10.23 10.80 -26.87
N HIS A 185 10.41 9.63 -26.24
CA HIS A 185 10.26 9.35 -24.81
C HIS A 185 8.88 9.46 -24.13
N ARG A 186 8.34 8.26 -23.89
CA ARG A 186 7.51 7.85 -22.74
C ARG A 186 7.93 8.58 -21.46
N PRO A 187 7.04 9.26 -20.72
CA PRO A 187 7.37 9.69 -19.37
C PRO A 187 7.36 8.48 -18.44
N ALA A 188 8.49 8.27 -17.76
CA ALA A 188 8.64 7.30 -16.70
C ALA A 188 7.64 7.59 -15.56
N GLN A 189 6.95 6.55 -15.12
CA GLN A 189 6.14 6.54 -13.92
C GLN A 189 7.02 6.92 -12.71
N LYS A 190 6.82 8.12 -12.15
CA LYS A 190 7.26 8.41 -10.79
C LYS A 190 6.24 7.79 -9.84
N ALA A 191 6.61 6.66 -9.24
CA ALA A 191 6.01 6.19 -8.00
C ALA A 191 6.20 7.28 -6.94
N ALA A 192 5.15 8.06 -6.68
CA ALA A 192 5.08 8.91 -5.52
C ALA A 192 4.97 8.00 -4.29
N ARG A 193 6.08 7.88 -3.56
CA ARG A 193 6.15 7.34 -2.21
C ARG A 193 5.06 8.00 -1.37
N GLN A 194 4.11 7.21 -0.89
CA GLN A 194 3.20 7.62 0.17
C GLN A 194 4.03 8.02 1.40
N SER A 195 3.82 9.24 1.86
CA SER A 195 4.29 9.73 3.14
C SER A 195 3.68 8.88 4.25
N SER A 196 4.52 8.23 5.05
CA SER A 196 4.12 7.56 6.29
C SER A 196 3.53 8.61 7.25
N VAL A 197 2.22 8.60 7.43
CA VAL A 197 1.54 9.33 8.50
C VAL A 197 1.94 8.67 9.82
N ARG A 198 2.64 9.43 10.68
CA ARG A 198 2.95 9.04 12.06
C ARG A 198 1.64 8.70 12.80
N PRO A 199 1.58 7.63 13.60
CA PRO A 199 0.45 7.40 14.48
C PRO A 199 0.38 8.53 15.53
N ARG A 200 -0.78 9.18 15.59
CA ARG A 200 -1.15 10.13 16.64
C ARG A 200 -1.15 9.40 17.98
N LYS A 201 -0.56 10.02 19.00
CA LYS A 201 -0.76 9.68 20.42
C LYS A 201 -2.25 9.75 20.74
N SER A 202 -2.79 8.67 21.30
CA SER A 202 -4.10 8.59 21.94
C SER A 202 -3.93 8.76 23.47
N PRO A 203 -4.99 9.01 24.26
CA PRO A 203 -5.09 10.17 25.13
C PRO A 203 -4.78 9.88 26.60
N GLN A 204 -4.48 10.94 27.35
CA GLN A 204 -4.51 10.96 28.82
C GLN A 204 -5.94 10.71 29.34
N GLN A 205 -6.10 9.70 30.20
CA GLN A 205 -7.12 9.58 31.25
C GLN A 205 -6.52 8.63 32.31
N GLU A 206 -6.62 8.78 33.62
CA GLU A 206 -7.06 9.83 34.52
C GLU A 206 -6.44 9.41 35.86
N ARG A 207 -5.66 10.28 36.50
CA ARG A 207 -5.29 10.08 37.90
C ARG A 207 -6.37 10.74 38.74
N THR A 208 -7.28 9.95 39.29
CA THR A 208 -8.03 10.35 40.47
C THR A 208 -7.52 9.56 41.67
N ARG A 209 -7.07 10.31 42.66
CA ARG A 209 -6.60 9.88 43.96
C ARG A 209 -7.77 10.16 44.91
N SER A 210 -8.24 9.15 45.64
CA SER A 210 -8.99 9.30 46.89
C SER A 210 -8.68 8.10 47.77
#